data_AF-A0A3M1H6R4-F1
#
_entry.id   AF-A0A3M1H6R4-F1
#
_cell.length_a   1.000
_cell.length_b   1.000
_cell.length_c   1.000
_cell.angle_alpha   90.00
_cell.angle_beta   90.00
_cell.angle_gamma   90.00
#
_symmetry.space_group_name_H-M   'P 1'
#
loop_
_entity.id
_entity.type
_entity.pdbx_description
1 polymer ?
#
loop_
_entity_poly.entity_id
_entity_poly.type
_entity_poly.pdbx_seq_one_letter_code
_entity_poly.pdbx_strand_id
1 'polypeptide(L)'
;MTAQKYRILSLKPIVLDDNRRTLLELAVDGLPQTGGGGFCGINGGDSAAVMFFPEPETAVSPPANEDYPDVELSILNSQREPVASMFIVQHREAVISMTLHIPRPNPDEQYIARAELIQADEIIDVVEAPFSLHR
;
A
#
# COMPACT_ATOMS: atom_id res chain seq x y z
N MET A 1 6.29 27.21 -3.92
CA MET A 1 6.48 25.86 -3.37
C MET A 1 5.11 25.23 -3.30
N THR A 2 4.78 24.38 -4.26
CA THR A 2 3.49 23.68 -4.31
C THR A 2 3.52 22.60 -3.21
N ALA A 3 2.48 22.54 -2.37
CA ALA A 3 2.40 21.51 -1.35
C ALA A 3 2.33 20.13 -2.04
N GLN A 4 3.23 19.22 -1.65
CA GLN A 4 3.23 17.87 -2.14
C GLN A 4 1.94 17.16 -1.70
N LYS A 5 1.12 16.73 -2.66
CA LYS A 5 -0.24 16.22 -2.42
C LYS A 5 -0.25 14.85 -1.74
N TYR A 6 0.65 13.96 -2.13
CA TYR A 6 0.76 12.59 -1.61
C TYR A 6 2.11 12.36 -0.96
N ARG A 7 2.14 11.60 0.14
CA ARG A 7 3.36 11.36 0.90
C ARG A 7 3.38 9.96 1.50
N ILE A 8 4.53 9.30 1.48
CA ILE A 8 4.74 8.06 2.22
C ILE A 8 4.90 8.40 3.70
N LEU A 9 4.03 7.83 4.55
CA LEU A 9 4.12 7.98 6.01
C LEU A 9 5.10 6.98 6.62
N SER A 10 5.06 5.73 6.15
CA SER A 10 5.91 4.67 6.67
C SER A 10 6.07 3.54 5.67
N LEU A 11 7.25 2.92 5.71
CA LEU A 11 7.53 1.64 5.07
C LEU A 11 8.12 0.71 6.13
N LYS A 12 7.47 -0.43 6.38
CA LYS A 12 7.91 -1.40 7.37
C LYS A 12 8.15 -2.76 6.71
N PRO A 13 9.43 -3.20 6.63
CA PRO A 13 9.74 -4.55 6.22
C PRO A 13 9.51 -5.54 7.37
N ILE A 14 8.81 -6.64 7.08
CA ILE A 14 8.56 -7.75 8.00
C ILE A 14 9.09 -9.02 7.34
N VAL A 15 10.19 -9.55 7.86
CA VAL A 15 10.79 -10.80 7.38
C VAL A 15 9.95 -11.98 7.84
N LEU A 16 9.54 -12.82 6.88
CA LEU A 16 8.80 -14.05 7.12
C LEU A 16 9.76 -15.19 7.51
N ASP A 17 9.22 -16.23 8.15
CA ASP A 17 10.00 -17.30 8.78
C ASP A 17 10.88 -18.13 7.82
N ASP A 18 10.69 -18.00 6.50
CA ASP A 18 11.50 -18.69 5.50
C ASP A 18 12.76 -17.94 5.06
N ASN A 19 12.98 -16.73 5.60
CA ASN A 19 14.09 -15.84 5.27
C ASN A 19 14.28 -15.61 3.76
N ARG A 20 13.20 -15.74 2.98
CA ARG A 20 13.17 -15.56 1.52
C ARG A 20 12.08 -14.59 1.09
N ARG A 21 11.08 -14.40 1.93
CA ARG A 21 9.98 -13.47 1.70
C ARG A 21 9.98 -12.36 2.74
N THR A 22 9.74 -11.15 2.26
CA THR A 22 9.57 -9.97 3.10
C THR A 22 8.21 -9.34 2.77
N LEU A 23 7.37 -9.19 3.79
CA LEU A 23 6.14 -8.40 3.69
C LEU A 23 6.52 -6.92 3.86
N LEU A 24 6.13 -6.08 2.92
CA LEU A 24 6.28 -4.64 2.97
C LEU A 24 4.92 -4.02 3.31
N GLU A 25 4.84 -3.41 4.49
CA GLU A 25 3.68 -2.61 4.91
C GLU A 25 3.97 -1.14 4.60
N LEU A 26 3.20 -0.58 3.67
CA LEU A 26 3.31 0.81 3.23
C LEU A 26 2.08 1.58 3.69
N ALA A 27 2.29 2.78 4.23
CA ALA A 27 1.23 3.74 4.50
C ALA A 27 1.46 5.04 3.72
N VAL A 28 0.42 5.53 3.05
CA VAL A 28 0.43 6.73 2.20
C VAL A 28 -0.64 7.71 2.68
N ASP A 29 -0.27 8.99 2.76
CA ASP A 29 -1.16 10.11 3.10
C ASP A 29 -1.54 10.91 1.86
N GLY A 30 -2.60 11.72 2.00
CA GLY A 30 -3.11 12.61 0.97
C GLY A 30 -3.96 11.91 -0.11
N LEU A 31 -4.17 10.60 0.02
CA LEU A 31 -5.12 9.86 -0.82
C LEU A 31 -6.56 10.25 -0.42
N PRO A 32 -7.45 10.49 -1.39
CA PRO A 32 -8.86 10.71 -1.10
C PRO A 32 -9.42 9.48 -0.37
N GLN A 33 -9.97 9.68 0.83
CA GLN A 33 -10.63 8.60 1.55
C GLN A 33 -11.90 8.25 0.80
N THR A 34 -11.93 7.07 0.17
CA THR A 34 -13.18 6.46 -0.27
C THR A 34 -14.02 6.22 0.99
N GLY A 35 -15.14 6.94 1.09
CA GLY A 35 -15.97 7.01 2.29
C GLY A 35 -16.22 5.63 2.91
N GLY A 36 -16.00 5.55 4.22
CA GLY A 36 -16.20 4.35 5.01
C GLY A 36 -17.60 3.79 4.85
N GLY A 37 -17.68 2.50 4.50
CA GLY A 37 -18.90 1.72 4.69
C GLY A 37 -19.24 1.72 6.18
N GLY A 38 -20.33 2.40 6.53
CA GLY A 38 -20.89 2.34 7.87
C GLY A 38 -21.14 0.89 8.28
N PHE A 39 -20.42 0.43 9.31
CA PHE A 39 -20.76 -0.80 10.02
C PHE A 39 -22.08 -0.53 10.75
N CYS A 40 -23.22 -0.87 10.13
CA CYS A 40 -24.49 -0.84 10.83
C CYS A 40 -24.58 -2.12 11.67
N GLY A 41 -24.35 -1.95 12.97
CA GLY A 41 -24.49 -3.00 13.97
C GLY A 41 -25.90 -3.58 13.95
N ILE A 42 -25.96 -4.90 13.84
CA ILE A 42 -27.16 -5.72 14.10
C ILE A 42 -27.54 -5.57 15.58
N ASN A 43 -28.43 -4.63 15.89
CA ASN A 43 -29.22 -4.70 17.11
C ASN A 43 -30.51 -5.47 16.80
N GLY A 44 -30.66 -6.62 17.44
CA GLY A 44 -31.83 -7.48 17.32
C GLY A 44 -33.09 -6.84 17.87
N GLY A 45 -34.22 -7.17 17.25
CA GLY A 45 -35.54 -6.72 17.69
C GLY A 45 -36.57 -6.84 16.59
N ASP A 46 -37.14 -8.04 16.48
CA ASP A 46 -38.53 -8.32 16.11
C ASP A 46 -39.14 -7.76 14.80
N SER A 47 -39.67 -8.71 14.03
CA SER A 47 -40.90 -8.61 13.24
C SER A 47 -40.90 -7.92 11.85
N ALA A 48 -41.44 -8.69 10.90
CA ALA A 48 -41.89 -8.37 9.54
C ALA A 48 -40.80 -8.07 8.49
N ALA A 49 -40.43 -9.12 7.74
CA ALA A 49 -39.66 -9.01 6.50
C ALA A 49 -40.50 -8.32 5.42
N VAL A 50 -40.47 -6.98 5.40
CA VAL A 50 -40.75 -6.23 4.19
C VAL A 50 -39.42 -6.12 3.44
N MET A 51 -39.32 -6.77 2.29
CA MET A 51 -38.17 -6.63 1.38
C MET A 51 -38.21 -5.24 0.74
N PHE A 52 -37.92 -4.21 1.54
CA PHE A 52 -37.41 -2.95 1.03
C PHE A 52 -35.94 -3.21 0.68
N PHE A 53 -35.68 -3.48 -0.60
CA PHE A 53 -34.37 -3.17 -1.14
C PHE A 53 -34.29 -1.64 -1.11
N PRO A 54 -33.44 -1.02 -0.27
CA PRO A 54 -33.13 0.39 -0.50
C PRO A 54 -32.59 0.47 -1.93
N GLU A 55 -33.14 1.39 -2.73
CA GLU A 55 -32.50 1.76 -3.99
C GLU A 55 -31.02 1.99 -3.70
N PRO A 56 -30.10 1.47 -4.54
CA PRO A 56 -28.68 1.68 -4.30
C PRO A 56 -28.45 3.18 -4.26
N GLU A 57 -28.24 3.73 -3.06
CA GLU A 57 -27.80 5.09 -2.88
C GLU A 57 -26.62 5.24 -3.81
N THR A 58 -26.81 6.11 -4.79
CA THR A 58 -25.91 6.41 -5.90
C THR A 58 -24.49 6.12 -5.47
N ALA A 59 -23.94 4.99 -5.94
CA ALA A 59 -22.52 4.74 -5.79
C ALA A 59 -21.88 5.98 -6.41
N VAL A 60 -21.32 6.85 -5.57
CA VAL A 60 -20.62 8.03 -6.05
C VAL A 60 -19.47 7.45 -6.83
N SER A 61 -19.63 7.37 -8.16
CA SER A 61 -18.57 6.98 -9.05
C SER A 61 -17.37 7.83 -8.66
N PRO A 62 -16.22 7.21 -8.31
CA PRO A 62 -15.04 8.00 -7.98
C PRO A 62 -14.82 8.99 -9.11
N PRO A 63 -14.52 10.26 -8.79
CA PRO A 63 -14.42 11.30 -9.80
C PRO A 63 -13.47 10.83 -10.92
N ALA A 64 -13.94 10.93 -12.16
CA ALA A 64 -13.32 10.31 -13.33
C ALA A 64 -11.90 10.82 -13.68
N ASN A 65 -11.35 11.77 -12.89
CA ASN A 65 -10.09 12.48 -13.14
C ASN A 65 -9.23 12.61 -11.87
N GLU A 66 -9.30 11.67 -10.93
CA GLU A 66 -8.29 11.64 -9.87
C GLU A 66 -7.03 10.94 -10.37
N ASP A 67 -6.00 11.73 -10.65
CA ASP A 67 -4.65 11.22 -10.89
C ASP A 67 -4.08 10.73 -9.55
N TYR A 68 -4.24 9.44 -9.28
CA TYR A 68 -3.60 8.72 -8.18
C TYR A 68 -2.13 8.47 -8.52
N PRO A 69 -1.22 8.45 -7.53
CA PRO A 69 0.16 8.13 -7.78
C PRO A 69 0.31 6.63 -8.07
N ASP A 70 1.31 6.27 -8.86
CA ASP A 70 1.82 4.91 -8.91
C ASP A 70 2.75 4.68 -7.70
N VAL A 71 2.93 3.42 -7.32
CA VAL A 71 3.87 3.01 -6.27
C VAL A 71 4.84 1.98 -6.83
N GLU A 72 6.14 2.22 -6.67
CA GLU A 72 7.15 1.17 -6.84
C GLU A 72 7.65 0.70 -5.47
N LEU A 73 7.53 -0.60 -5.21
CA LEU A 73 8.14 -1.26 -4.06
C LEU A 73 9.32 -2.10 -4.51
N SER A 74 10.47 -1.94 -3.88
CA SER A 74 11.67 -2.71 -4.19
C SER A 74 12.44 -3.14 -2.94
N ILE A 75 13.22 -4.20 -3.08
CA ILE A 75 14.24 -4.62 -2.13
C ILE A 75 15.58 -4.46 -2.82
N LEU A 76 16.46 -3.66 -2.21
CA LEU A 76 17.81 -3.41 -2.67
C LEU A 76 18.81 -4.23 -1.85
N ASN A 77 19.86 -4.71 -2.51
CA ASN A 77 21.01 -5.34 -1.86
C ASN A 77 22.02 -4.29 -1.33
N SER A 78 23.13 -4.74 -0.76
CA SER A 78 24.20 -3.87 -0.23
C SER A 78 24.88 -3.00 -1.30
N GLN A 79 24.76 -3.39 -2.57
CA GLN A 79 25.24 -2.64 -3.73
C GLN A 79 24.20 -1.63 -4.25
N ARG A 80 23.04 -1.51 -3.58
CA ARG A 80 21.87 -0.71 -4.00
C ARG A 80 21.23 -1.17 -5.31
N GLU A 81 21.43 -2.43 -5.68
CA GLU A 81 20.77 -3.03 -6.84
C GLU A 81 19.45 -3.67 -6.43
N PRO A 82 18.37 -3.51 -7.23
CA PRO A 82 17.09 -4.14 -6.94
C PRO A 82 17.18 -5.66 -7.14
N VAL A 83 16.90 -6.43 -6.08
CA VAL A 83 16.84 -7.90 -6.11
C VAL A 83 15.42 -8.44 -6.15
N ALA A 84 14.43 -7.60 -5.84
CA ALA A 84 13.00 -7.85 -6.03
C ALA A 84 12.28 -6.50 -6.20
N SER A 85 11.27 -6.42 -7.06
CA SER A 85 10.44 -5.23 -7.21
C SER A 85 9.02 -5.56 -7.64
N MET A 86 8.13 -4.60 -7.43
CA MET A 86 6.74 -4.63 -7.87
C MET A 86 6.26 -3.20 -8.12
N PHE A 87 5.43 -3.05 -9.15
CA PHE A 87 4.85 -1.76 -9.54
C PHE A 87 3.32 -1.81 -9.41
N ILE A 88 2.74 -0.82 -8.75
CA ILE A 88 1.30 -0.69 -8.50
C ILE A 88 0.81 0.56 -9.21
N VAL A 89 -0.03 0.35 -10.22
CA VAL A 89 -0.62 1.43 -11.03
C VAL A 89 -1.79 2.07 -10.29
N GLN A 90 -1.84 3.40 -10.26
CA GLN A 90 -2.92 4.19 -9.69
C GLN A 90 -3.32 3.73 -8.29
N HIS A 91 -2.39 3.81 -7.34
CA HIS A 91 -2.57 3.35 -5.98
C HIS A 91 -3.59 4.21 -5.20
N ARG A 92 -4.65 3.58 -4.68
CA ARG A 92 -5.78 4.26 -4.03
C ARG A 92 -5.96 3.91 -2.55
N GLU A 93 -5.18 2.97 -2.03
CA GLU A 93 -5.35 2.48 -0.67
C GLU A 93 -4.39 3.21 0.28
N ALA A 94 -4.87 3.77 1.39
CA ALA A 94 -4.01 4.45 2.36
C ALA A 94 -2.97 3.52 2.99
N VAL A 95 -3.25 2.23 3.05
CA VAL A 95 -2.36 1.20 3.60
C VAL A 95 -2.41 -0.03 2.71
N ILE A 96 -1.25 -0.55 2.32
CA ILE A 96 -1.12 -1.84 1.64
C ILE A 96 -0.07 -2.71 2.31
N SER A 97 -0.22 -4.02 2.15
CA SER A 97 0.73 -5.01 2.65
C SER A 97 1.03 -6.02 1.56
N MET A 98 2.24 -6.00 1.01
CA MET A 98 2.62 -6.77 -0.18
C MET A 98 3.86 -7.61 0.09
N THR A 99 3.87 -8.86 -0.37
CA THR A 99 5.01 -9.76 -0.13
C THR A 99 5.92 -9.81 -1.36
N LEU A 100 7.20 -9.49 -1.16
CA LEU A 100 8.24 -9.66 -2.17
C LEU A 100 9.11 -10.88 -1.84
N HIS A 101 9.48 -11.64 -2.88
CA HIS A 101 10.33 -12.82 -2.77
C HIS A 101 11.75 -12.52 -3.28
N ILE A 102 12.76 -12.80 -2.46
CA ILE A 102 14.18 -12.68 -2.80
C ILE A 102 14.66 -14.04 -3.30
N PRO A 103 14.93 -14.23 -4.61
CA PRO A 103 15.18 -15.56 -5.17
C PRO A 103 16.47 -16.24 -4.64
N ARG A 104 17.50 -15.44 -4.35
CA ARG A 104 18.80 -15.89 -3.87
C ARG A 104 19.22 -15.02 -2.67
N PRO A 105 18.62 -15.23 -1.48
CA PRO A 105 18.93 -14.42 -0.32
C PRO A 105 20.37 -14.63 0.12
N ASN A 106 21.06 -13.55 0.47
CA ASN A 106 22.33 -13.57 1.16
C ASN A 106 22.07 -13.30 2.66
N PRO A 107 22.27 -14.30 3.54
CA PRO A 107 22.06 -14.15 4.98
C PRO A 107 22.87 -13.02 5.62
N ASP A 108 24.10 -12.82 5.16
CA ASP A 108 25.05 -11.87 5.76
C ASP A 108 24.88 -10.43 5.26
N GLU A 109 23.88 -10.20 4.41
CA GLU A 109 23.65 -8.92 3.76
C GLU A 109 22.60 -8.07 4.48
N GLN A 110 22.85 -6.76 4.55
CA GLN A 110 21.84 -5.78 4.93
C GLN A 110 21.07 -5.34 3.68
N TYR A 111 19.77 -5.59 3.68
CA TYR A 111 18.86 -5.18 2.62
C TYR A 111 18.23 -3.83 2.93
N ILE A 112 17.71 -3.18 1.89
CA ILE A 112 16.91 -1.95 2.01
C ILE A 112 15.58 -2.18 1.33
N ALA A 113 14.48 -2.06 2.06
CA ALA A 113 13.17 -1.93 1.45
C ALA A 113 13.02 -0.48 0.98
N ARG A 114 12.56 -0.26 -0.24
CA ARG A 114 12.37 1.06 -0.83
C ARG A 114 10.97 1.18 -1.42
N ALA A 115 10.33 2.30 -1.14
CA ALA A 115 9.06 2.68 -1.73
C ALA A 115 9.23 4.02 -2.44
N GLU A 116 8.76 4.09 -3.69
CA GLU A 116 8.69 5.32 -4.47
C GLU A 116 7.22 5.63 -4.78
N LEU A 117 6.82 6.89 -4.60
CA LEU A 117 5.58 7.41 -5.18
C LEU A 117 5.90 8.12 -6.49
N ILE A 118 5.17 7.77 -7.54
CA ILE A 118 5.39 8.28 -8.90
C ILE A 118 4.11 8.95 -9.39
N GLN A 119 4.23 10.17 -9.92
CA GLN A 119 3.11 10.93 -10.46
C GLN A 119 3.53 11.54 -11.79
N ALA A 120 2.80 11.22 -12.88
CA ALA A 120 3.12 11.72 -14.23
C ALA A 120 4.61 11.49 -14.60
N ASP A 121 5.09 10.27 -14.37
CA ASP A 121 6.48 9.83 -14.61
C ASP A 121 7.57 10.53 -13.77
N GLU A 122 7.19 11.29 -12.74
CA GLU A 122 8.11 11.90 -11.78
C GLU A 122 8.02 11.22 -10.41
N ILE A 123 9.17 10.89 -9.80
CA ILE A 123 9.23 10.41 -8.42
C ILE A 123 8.96 11.60 -7.48
N ILE A 124 7.82 11.58 -6.80
CA ILE A 124 7.41 12.64 -5.89
C ILE A 124 7.85 12.36 -4.44
N ASP A 125 7.97 11.10 -4.03
CA ASP A 125 8.42 10.74 -2.69
C ASP A 125 9.20 9.42 -2.70
N VAL A 126 10.13 9.28 -1.76
CA VAL A 126 10.95 8.07 -1.58
C VAL A 126 11.16 7.80 -0.11
N VAL A 127 10.89 6.57 0.33
CA VAL A 127 11.23 6.10 1.68
C VAL A 127 12.03 4.81 1.59
N GLU A 128 13.09 4.74 2.40
CA GLU A 128 13.96 3.58 2.53
C GLU A 128 13.97 3.08 3.98
N ALA A 129 13.90 1.77 4.15
CA ALA A 129 13.91 1.10 5.45
C ALA A 129 14.90 -0.08 5.43
N PRO A 130 16.04 0.01 6.14
CA PRO A 130 17.01 -1.08 6.18
C PRO A 130 16.47 -2.27 7.00
N PHE A 131 16.81 -3.49 6.60
CA PHE A 131 16.48 -4.71 7.32
C PHE A 131 17.49 -5.84 7.07
N SER A 132 17.47 -6.86 7.92
CA SER A 132 18.29 -8.08 7.78
C SER A 132 17.37 -9.29 7.74
N LEU A 133 17.76 -10.33 7.00
CA LEU A 133 16.98 -11.57 6.90
C LEU A 133 17.07 -12.44 8.17
N HIS A 134 18.01 -12.14 9.06
CA HIS A 134 18.13 -12.80 10.37
C HIS A 134 17.41 -11.99 11.44
N ARG A 135 16.60 -12.68 12.25
CA ARG A 135 16.02 -12.16 13.48
C ARG A 135 16.97 -12.34 14.66
#